data_AF-A0A139NUH7-F1
#
_entry.id   AF-A0A139NUH7-F1
#
_cell.length_a   1.000
_cell.length_b   1.000
_cell.length_c   1.000
_cell.angle_alpha   90.00
_cell.angle_beta   90.00
_cell.angle_gamma   90.00
#
_symmetry.space_group_name_H-M   'P 1'
#
loop_
_entity.id
_entity.type
_entity.pdbx_description
1 polymer ?
#
loop_
_entity_poly.entity_id
_entity_poly.type
_entity_poly.pdbx_seq_one_letter_code
_entity_poly.pdbx_strand_id
1 'polypeptide(L)'
;MDIIINATGFDVRKSLSAHSTAEIKQTLDTNLLGAVLLTKCFLPLLSDKASSTLVHTGGFADGRLAFPYYSVDVASRAGVFSFIEAMNRELRAEGRKKYITYFCPNAAATPSEAPYHPVWREMGLAISSPAEVCQALLKGIRKRRRVILMGAGTGLFAKINLLSPSLADFLLLNQYSRILKHYFAAAD
;
A
#
# COMPACT_ATOMS: atom_id res chain seq x y z
N MET A 1 -10.23 -22.71 0.52
CA MET A 1 -9.91 -21.63 -0.45
C MET A 1 -8.40 -21.51 -0.57
N ASP A 2 -7.84 -21.19 -1.75
CA ASP A 2 -6.38 -21.09 -1.90
C ASP A 2 -5.86 -19.65 -1.98
N ILE A 3 -6.60 -18.74 -2.62
CA ILE A 3 -6.20 -17.35 -2.76
C ILE A 3 -7.37 -16.46 -2.36
N ILE A 4 -7.10 -15.49 -1.49
CA ILE A 4 -8.04 -14.44 -1.10
C ILE A 4 -7.35 -13.10 -1.38
N ILE A 5 -8.05 -12.18 -2.04
CA ILE A 5 -7.51 -10.84 -2.38
C ILE A 5 -8.41 -9.80 -1.72
N ASN A 6 -7.86 -9.12 -0.71
CA ASN A 6 -8.46 -7.94 -0.12
C ASN A 6 -8.00 -6.68 -0.88
N ALA A 7 -8.83 -6.21 -1.79
CA ALA A 7 -8.60 -5.01 -2.60
C ALA A 7 -9.34 -3.77 -2.06
N THR A 8 -9.75 -3.77 -0.78
CA THR A 8 -10.44 -2.62 -0.18
C THR A 8 -9.47 -1.50 0.16
N GLY A 9 -9.96 -0.27 0.05
CA GLY A 9 -9.23 0.93 0.40
C GLY A 9 -10.13 2.14 0.48
N PHE A 10 -9.82 3.03 1.41
CA PHE A 10 -10.36 4.38 1.49
C PHE A 10 -9.18 5.34 1.62
N ASP A 11 -9.19 6.40 0.81
CA ASP A 11 -8.08 7.35 0.74
C ASP A 11 -8.63 8.77 0.63
N VAL A 12 -8.02 9.66 1.39
CA VAL A 12 -8.36 11.09 1.46
C VAL A 12 -7.05 11.86 1.49
N ARG A 13 -6.83 12.68 0.46
CA ARG A 13 -5.55 13.39 0.23
C ARG A 13 -5.72 14.88 0.51
N LYS A 14 -5.18 15.33 1.64
CA LYS A 14 -5.19 16.74 2.09
C LYS A 14 -4.31 16.93 3.32
N SER A 15 -4.11 18.18 3.73
CA SER A 15 -3.44 18.49 5.01
C SER A 15 -4.12 17.79 6.18
N LEU A 16 -3.34 17.35 7.17
CA LEU A 16 -3.89 16.72 8.38
C LEU A 16 -4.86 17.66 9.11
N SER A 17 -4.56 18.97 9.16
CA SER A 17 -5.44 19.99 9.75
C SER A 17 -6.81 20.11 9.09
N ALA A 18 -6.93 19.68 7.83
CA ALA A 18 -8.18 19.70 7.06
C ALA A 18 -8.94 18.37 7.11
N HIS A 19 -8.40 17.35 7.77
CA HIS A 19 -9.11 16.08 7.98
C HIS A 19 -10.12 16.23 9.12
N SER A 20 -11.36 15.81 8.85
CA SER A 20 -12.33 15.58 9.91
C SER A 20 -12.00 14.29 10.67
N THR A 21 -12.41 14.23 11.94
CA THR A 21 -12.30 12.99 12.74
C THR A 21 -13.02 11.82 12.08
N ALA A 22 -14.14 12.08 11.38
CA ALA A 22 -14.90 11.05 10.67
C ALA A 22 -14.09 10.43 9.52
N GLU A 23 -13.42 11.24 8.71
CA GLU A 23 -12.54 10.75 7.65
C GLU A 23 -11.37 9.96 8.21
N ILE A 24 -10.73 10.45 9.28
CA ILE A 24 -9.63 9.73 9.94
C ILE A 24 -10.09 8.34 10.38
N LYS A 25 -11.23 8.28 11.09
CA LYS A 25 -11.80 7.02 11.57
C LYS A 25 -12.16 6.10 10.41
N GLN A 26 -12.78 6.62 9.35
CA GLN A 26 -13.15 5.82 8.18
C GLN A 26 -11.94 5.22 7.47
N THR A 27 -10.84 5.97 7.33
CA THR A 27 -9.58 5.47 6.77
C THR A 27 -9.00 4.35 7.63
N LEU A 28 -8.91 4.55 8.95
CA LEU A 28 -8.35 3.54 9.87
C LEU A 28 -9.24 2.29 9.96
N ASP A 29 -10.56 2.46 10.05
CA ASP A 29 -11.51 1.36 10.12
C ASP A 29 -11.47 0.51 8.84
N THR A 30 -11.41 1.15 7.67
CA THR A 30 -11.42 0.45 6.38
C THR A 30 -10.07 -0.21 6.09
N ASN A 31 -8.99 0.55 6.19
CA ASN A 31 -7.69 0.11 5.68
C ASN A 31 -6.96 -0.76 6.71
N LEU A 32 -7.01 -0.42 8.00
CA LEU A 32 -6.26 -1.11 9.05
C LEU A 32 -7.11 -2.11 9.80
N LEU A 33 -8.15 -1.66 10.51
CA LEU A 33 -8.99 -2.57 11.30
C LEU A 33 -9.67 -3.61 10.41
N GLY A 34 -10.20 -3.19 9.26
CA GLY A 34 -10.79 -4.08 8.26
C GLY A 34 -9.81 -5.16 7.80
N ALA A 35 -8.55 -4.82 7.52
CA ALA A 35 -7.53 -5.80 7.14
C ALA A 35 -7.25 -6.83 8.24
N VAL A 36 -7.17 -6.38 9.50
CA VAL A 36 -6.98 -7.26 10.67
C VAL A 36 -8.16 -8.21 10.83
N LEU A 37 -9.39 -7.68 10.81
CA LEU A 37 -10.61 -8.48 10.97
C LEU A 37 -10.83 -9.46 9.82
N LEU A 38 -10.58 -9.04 8.58
CA LEU A 38 -10.62 -9.93 7.42
C LEU A 38 -9.61 -11.06 7.55
N THR A 39 -8.37 -10.75 7.96
CA THR A 39 -7.36 -11.79 8.21
C THR A 39 -7.84 -12.76 9.28
N LYS A 40 -8.33 -12.26 10.43
CA LYS A 40 -8.84 -13.09 11.52
C LYS A 40 -9.94 -14.05 11.04
N CYS A 41 -10.87 -13.58 10.22
CA CYS A 41 -12.00 -14.38 9.74
C CYS A 41 -11.60 -15.37 8.63
N PHE A 42 -10.79 -14.94 7.66
CA PHE A 42 -10.55 -15.70 6.43
C PHE A 42 -9.26 -16.51 6.43
N LEU A 43 -8.26 -16.16 7.24
CA LEU A 43 -7.01 -16.92 7.32
C LEU A 43 -7.23 -18.39 7.72
N PRO A 44 -8.14 -18.75 8.66
CA PRO A 44 -8.44 -20.15 8.96
C PRO A 44 -9.00 -20.94 7.77
N LEU A 45 -9.72 -20.27 6.86
CA LEU A 45 -10.38 -20.88 5.69
C LEU A 45 -9.42 -21.13 4.51
N LEU A 46 -8.22 -20.56 4.57
CA LEU A 46 -7.16 -20.84 3.60
C LEU A 46 -6.58 -22.23 3.82
N SER A 47 -6.49 -23.00 2.72
CA SER A 47 -5.78 -24.28 2.68
C SER A 47 -4.36 -24.09 3.22
N ASP A 48 -3.86 -25.05 3.99
CA ASP A 48 -2.49 -24.97 4.52
C ASP A 48 -1.46 -25.52 3.52
N LYS A 49 -1.24 -24.76 2.43
CA LYS A 49 -0.29 -25.09 1.37
C LYS A 49 0.64 -23.92 1.12
N ALA A 50 1.86 -24.22 0.64
CA ALA A 50 2.85 -23.19 0.30
C ALA A 50 2.44 -22.31 -0.91
N SER A 51 1.35 -22.65 -1.59
CA SER A 51 0.74 -21.88 -2.67
C SER A 51 -0.44 -21.02 -2.20
N SER A 52 -0.93 -21.20 -0.96
CA SER A 52 -2.13 -20.53 -0.48
C SER A 52 -1.78 -19.20 0.19
N THR A 53 -2.50 -18.14 -0.18
CA THR A 53 -2.20 -16.79 0.30
C THR A 53 -3.41 -15.88 0.46
N LEU A 54 -3.37 -15.04 1.49
CA LEU A 54 -4.23 -13.88 1.65
C LEU A 54 -3.44 -12.65 1.21
N VAL A 55 -3.96 -11.89 0.26
CA VAL A 55 -3.33 -10.66 -0.23
C VAL A 55 -4.05 -9.45 0.36
N HIS A 56 -3.31 -8.52 0.96
CA HIS A 56 -3.81 -7.16 1.18
C HIS A 56 -3.19 -6.21 0.16
N THR A 57 -4.02 -5.47 -0.54
CA THR A 57 -3.61 -4.39 -1.44
C THR A 57 -3.38 -3.11 -0.62
N GLY A 58 -2.18 -2.54 -0.73
CA GLY A 58 -1.87 -1.16 -0.34
C GLY A 58 -1.94 -0.23 -1.55
N GLY A 59 -1.40 0.99 -1.43
CA GLY A 59 -1.21 1.89 -2.58
C GLY A 59 0.25 1.98 -3.02
N PHE A 60 0.59 3.09 -3.68
CA PHE A 60 1.88 3.27 -4.35
C PHE A 60 3.01 3.38 -3.33
N ALA A 61 3.82 2.33 -3.23
CA ALA A 61 4.95 2.24 -2.30
C ALA A 61 4.58 2.39 -0.80
N ASP A 62 3.29 2.34 -0.46
CA ASP A 62 2.81 2.61 0.89
C ASP A 62 3.28 1.56 1.89
N GLY A 63 3.56 2.01 3.12
CA GLY A 63 4.22 1.22 4.16
C GLY A 63 5.74 1.17 4.02
N ARG A 64 6.32 1.80 3.00
CA ARG A 64 7.77 1.98 2.83
C ARG A 64 8.18 3.40 2.46
N LEU A 65 7.29 4.14 1.80
CA LEU A 65 7.39 5.58 1.58
C LEU A 65 6.22 6.27 2.27
N ALA A 66 6.46 7.51 2.70
CA ALA A 66 5.48 8.36 3.35
C ALA A 66 5.45 9.70 2.61
N PHE A 67 4.34 10.00 1.95
CA PHE A 67 4.16 11.28 1.25
C PHE A 67 3.43 12.30 2.13
N PRO A 68 3.76 13.59 2.02
CA PRO A 68 2.95 14.63 2.63
C PRO A 68 1.54 14.60 2.03
N TYR A 69 0.53 15.03 2.80
CA TYR A 69 -0.90 15.00 2.44
C TYR A 69 -1.54 13.61 2.35
N TYR A 70 -0.77 12.54 2.63
CA TYR A 70 -1.25 11.15 2.76
C TYR A 70 -1.11 10.62 4.20
N SER A 71 -0.94 11.48 5.21
CA SER A 71 -0.51 11.08 6.56
C SER A 71 -1.37 9.99 7.20
N VAL A 72 -2.70 10.09 7.08
CA VAL A 72 -3.63 9.11 7.65
C VAL A 72 -3.61 7.79 6.87
N ASP A 73 -3.61 7.85 5.53
CA ASP A 73 -3.52 6.64 4.71
C ASP A 73 -2.18 5.92 4.94
N VAL A 74 -1.06 6.65 4.89
CA VAL A 74 0.28 6.13 5.18
C VAL A 74 0.33 5.45 6.55
N ALA A 75 -0.23 6.06 7.59
CA ALA A 75 -0.29 5.46 8.93
C ALA A 75 -1.05 4.13 8.90
N SER A 76 -2.21 4.08 8.23
CA SER A 76 -3.01 2.87 8.09
C SER A 76 -2.26 1.76 7.32
N ARG A 77 -1.62 2.09 6.20
CA ARG A 77 -0.90 1.15 5.33
C ARG A 77 0.39 0.64 5.96
N ALA A 78 1.13 1.50 6.69
CA ALA A 78 2.29 1.08 7.49
C ALA A 78 1.89 0.13 8.62
N GLY A 79 0.73 0.37 9.26
CA GLY A 79 0.14 -0.53 10.24
C GLY A 79 -0.18 -1.90 9.64
N VAL A 80 -0.82 -1.94 8.47
CA VAL A 80 -1.11 -3.19 7.74
C VAL A 80 0.17 -3.92 7.36
N PHE A 81 1.18 -3.20 6.85
CA PHE A 81 2.45 -3.80 6.48
C PHE A 81 3.12 -4.51 7.67
N SER A 82 3.24 -3.81 8.80
CA SER A 82 3.81 -4.36 10.04
C SER A 82 2.99 -5.54 10.59
N PHE A 83 1.65 -5.43 10.55
CA PHE A 83 0.75 -6.52 10.91
C PHE A 83 1.00 -7.78 10.06
N ILE A 84 1.15 -7.63 8.74
CA ILE A 84 1.43 -8.74 7.82
C ILE A 84 2.79 -9.38 8.11
N GLU A 85 3.79 -8.59 8.48
CA GLU A 85 5.08 -9.15 8.90
C GLU A 85 4.95 -9.98 10.17
N ALA A 86 4.21 -9.49 11.17
CA ALA A 86 3.93 -10.21 12.41
C ALA A 86 3.19 -11.52 12.14
N MET A 87 2.09 -11.49 11.38
CA MET A 87 1.31 -12.68 11.03
C MET A 87 2.13 -13.73 10.28
N ASN A 88 3.00 -13.31 9.34
CA ASN A 88 3.86 -14.26 8.65
C ASN A 88 4.93 -14.88 9.58
N ARG A 89 5.38 -14.17 10.62
CA ARG A 89 6.27 -14.71 11.65
C ARG A 89 5.52 -15.72 12.54
N GLU A 90 4.28 -15.41 12.94
CA GLU A 90 3.39 -16.33 13.68
C GLU A 90 3.13 -17.62 12.89
N LEU A 91 2.66 -17.50 11.65
CA LEU A 91 2.40 -18.65 10.77
C LEU A 91 3.64 -19.56 10.64
N ARG A 92 4.83 -18.97 10.49
CA ARG A 92 6.08 -19.73 10.42
C ARG A 92 6.40 -20.43 11.75
N ALA A 93 6.23 -19.74 12.88
CA ALA A 93 6.47 -20.31 14.20
C ALA A 93 5.53 -21.49 14.51
N GLU A 94 4.30 -21.43 14.00
CA GLU A 94 3.29 -22.50 14.09
C GLU A 94 3.45 -23.61 13.02
N GLY A 95 4.47 -23.54 12.17
CA GLY A 95 4.71 -24.54 11.12
C GLY A 95 3.68 -24.52 9.97
N ARG A 96 2.93 -23.42 9.80
CA ARG A 96 1.98 -23.24 8.70
C ARG A 96 2.72 -22.98 7.38
N LYS A 97 2.17 -23.51 6.29
CA LYS A 97 2.71 -23.37 4.92
C LYS A 97 2.09 -22.17 4.19
N LYS A 98 0.85 -21.82 4.51
CA LYS A 98 0.19 -20.62 3.98
C LYS A 98 0.89 -19.34 4.46
N TYR A 99 0.70 -18.26 3.72
CA TYR A 99 1.36 -16.98 3.98
C TYR A 99 0.48 -15.80 3.59
N ILE A 100 0.78 -14.62 4.11
CA ILE A 100 0.08 -13.38 3.77
C ILE A 100 1.00 -12.54 2.86
N THR A 101 0.43 -11.95 1.82
CA THR A 101 1.15 -11.09 0.86
C THR A 101 0.66 -9.66 0.97
N TYR A 102 1.60 -8.72 0.99
CA TYR A 102 1.33 -7.30 0.81
C TYR A 102 1.64 -6.89 -0.64
N PHE A 103 0.69 -6.23 -1.29
CA PHE A 103 0.81 -5.78 -2.68
C PHE A 103 0.74 -4.26 -2.78
N CYS A 104 1.80 -3.64 -3.29
CA CYS A 104 1.89 -2.21 -3.60
C CYS A 104 1.83 -2.03 -5.13
N PRO A 105 0.65 -1.73 -5.71
CA PRO A 105 0.50 -1.47 -7.13
C PRO A 105 1.07 -0.10 -7.52
N ASN A 106 1.24 0.13 -8.82
CA ASN A 106 1.35 1.48 -9.35
C ASN A 106 -0.02 2.20 -9.24
N ALA A 107 -0.03 3.53 -9.41
CA ALA A 107 -1.27 4.25 -9.69
C ALA A 107 -1.99 3.58 -10.86
N ALA A 108 -3.29 3.34 -10.71
CA ALA A 108 -4.08 2.60 -11.71
C ALA A 108 -5.02 3.54 -12.48
N ALA A 109 -5.31 3.22 -13.74
CA ALA A 109 -6.32 3.90 -14.52
C ALA A 109 -7.74 3.45 -14.12
N THR A 110 -8.17 3.81 -12.91
CA THR A 110 -9.51 3.54 -12.36
C THR A 110 -10.29 4.84 -12.16
N PRO A 111 -11.63 4.79 -12.08
CA PRO A 111 -12.44 5.99 -11.82
C PRO A 111 -12.05 6.70 -10.51
N SER A 112 -11.74 5.95 -9.46
CA SER A 112 -11.34 6.50 -8.16
C SER A 112 -9.99 7.22 -8.20
N GLU A 113 -9.06 6.78 -9.06
CA GLU A 113 -7.72 7.36 -9.14
C GLU A 113 -7.61 8.44 -10.25
N ALA A 114 -8.57 8.48 -11.18
CA ALA A 114 -8.58 9.42 -12.30
C ALA A 114 -8.39 10.90 -11.91
N PRO A 115 -9.02 11.42 -10.81
CA PRO A 115 -8.80 12.79 -10.36
C PRO A 115 -7.34 13.12 -10.02
N TYR A 116 -6.53 12.10 -9.70
CA TYR A 116 -5.15 12.26 -9.26
C TYR A 116 -4.11 11.92 -10.33
N HIS A 117 -4.54 11.50 -11.54
CA HIS A 117 -3.63 11.25 -12.67
C HIS A 117 -2.70 12.42 -13.01
N PRO A 118 -3.12 13.70 -12.95
CA PRO A 118 -2.21 14.84 -13.15
C PRO A 118 -1.02 14.82 -12.18
N VAL A 119 -1.27 14.53 -10.89
CA VAL A 119 -0.25 14.45 -9.83
C VAL A 119 0.79 13.38 -10.18
N TRP A 120 0.33 12.18 -10.55
CA TRP A 120 1.23 11.08 -10.91
C TRP A 120 2.08 11.39 -12.14
N ARG A 121 1.50 12.03 -13.17
CA ARG A 121 2.23 12.44 -14.36
C ARG A 121 3.30 13.49 -14.05
N GLU A 122 2.97 14.48 -13.21
CA GLU A 122 3.91 15.53 -12.81
C GLU A 122 5.06 14.98 -11.96
N MET A 123 4.80 13.97 -11.13
CA MET A 123 5.83 13.23 -10.39
C MET A 123 6.66 12.28 -11.28
N GLY A 124 6.33 12.14 -12.57
CA GLY A 124 6.98 11.21 -13.49
C GLY A 124 6.70 9.73 -13.19
N LEU A 125 5.60 9.44 -12.49
CA LEU A 125 5.22 8.09 -12.07
C LEU A 125 4.26 7.44 -13.07
N ALA A 126 4.47 6.14 -13.32
CA ALA A 126 3.67 5.39 -14.26
C ALA A 126 2.23 5.18 -13.75
N ILE A 127 1.26 5.45 -14.62
CA ILE A 127 -0.14 5.06 -14.43
C ILE A 127 -0.36 3.78 -15.24
N SER A 128 -0.71 2.70 -14.57
CA SER A 128 -0.92 1.39 -15.19
C SER A 128 -2.41 1.10 -15.40
N SER A 129 -2.74 0.35 -16.44
CA SER A 129 -4.08 -0.21 -16.61
C SER A 129 -4.42 -1.21 -15.49
N PRO A 130 -5.71 -1.41 -15.17
CA PRO A 130 -6.12 -2.46 -14.24
C PRO A 130 -5.60 -3.85 -14.62
N ALA A 131 -5.53 -4.14 -15.93
CA ALA A 131 -5.00 -5.39 -16.44
C ALA A 131 -3.52 -5.59 -16.08
N GLU A 132 -2.69 -4.55 -16.23
CA GLU A 132 -1.26 -4.60 -15.86
C GLU A 132 -1.08 -4.78 -14.35
N VAL A 133 -1.89 -4.10 -13.54
CA VAL A 133 -1.89 -4.26 -12.07
C VAL A 133 -2.22 -5.70 -11.68
N CYS A 134 -3.27 -6.28 -12.27
CA CYS A 134 -3.65 -7.69 -12.05
C CYS A 134 -2.54 -8.65 -12.50
N GLN A 135 -1.91 -8.41 -13.66
CA GLN A 135 -0.81 -9.25 -14.14
C GLN A 135 0.40 -9.20 -13.19
N ALA A 136 0.75 -8.02 -12.67
CA ALA A 136 1.83 -7.86 -11.70
C ALA A 136 1.52 -8.63 -10.40
N LEU A 137 0.29 -8.51 -9.89
CA LEU A 137 -0.17 -9.26 -8.72
C LEU A 137 -0.07 -10.77 -8.93
N LEU A 138 -0.68 -11.29 -10.01
CA LEU A 138 -0.68 -12.72 -10.32
C LEU A 138 0.73 -13.27 -10.52
N LYS A 139 1.62 -12.50 -11.18
CA LYS A 139 3.04 -12.85 -11.32
C LYS A 139 3.74 -12.94 -9.96
N GLY A 140 3.45 -12.02 -9.04
CA GLY A 140 3.99 -12.03 -7.69
C GLY A 140 3.49 -13.21 -6.85
N ILE A 141 2.18 -13.52 -6.92
CA ILE A 141 1.57 -14.69 -6.27
C ILE A 141 2.20 -15.99 -6.77
N ARG A 142 2.34 -16.17 -8.09
CA ARG A 142 3.00 -17.34 -8.69
C ARG A 142 4.44 -17.52 -8.19
N LYS A 143 5.14 -16.42 -7.93
CA LYS A 143 6.50 -16.41 -7.38
C LYS A 143 6.54 -16.49 -5.84
N ARG A 144 5.40 -16.66 -5.17
CA ARG A 144 5.26 -16.75 -3.70
C ARG A 144 5.92 -15.58 -2.96
N ARG A 145 5.78 -14.37 -3.51
CA ARG A 145 6.33 -13.14 -2.95
C ARG A 145 5.45 -12.68 -1.79
N ARG A 146 6.07 -12.44 -0.62
CA ARG A 146 5.40 -11.87 0.57
C ARG A 146 5.16 -10.37 0.41
N VAL A 147 6.01 -9.71 -0.37
CA VAL A 147 5.86 -8.30 -0.74
C VAL A 147 5.99 -8.22 -2.25
N ILE A 148 4.97 -7.68 -2.90
CA ILE A 148 4.94 -7.42 -4.33
C ILE A 148 4.91 -5.90 -4.49
N LEU A 149 5.99 -5.33 -5.00
CA LEU A 149 6.09 -3.90 -5.28
C LEU A 149 6.15 -3.71 -6.79
N MET A 150 5.23 -2.91 -7.32
CA MET A 150 5.20 -2.53 -8.72
C MET A 150 6.07 -1.29 -8.95
N GLY A 151 6.69 -1.21 -10.14
CA GLY A 151 7.62 -0.14 -10.52
C GLY A 151 9.09 -0.49 -10.25
N ALA A 152 9.93 -0.35 -11.29
CA ALA A 152 11.35 -0.72 -11.23
C ALA A 152 12.17 0.18 -10.29
N GLY A 153 11.86 1.48 -10.25
CA GLY A 153 12.54 2.45 -9.37
C GLY A 153 12.02 2.44 -7.94
N THR A 154 10.75 2.09 -7.73
CA THR A 154 10.07 2.14 -6.43
C THR A 154 10.79 1.31 -5.36
N GLY A 155 11.30 0.13 -5.75
CA GLY A 155 12.02 -0.75 -4.84
C GLY A 155 13.40 -0.24 -4.42
N LEU A 156 14.06 0.56 -5.26
CA LEU A 156 15.33 1.21 -4.91
C LEU A 156 15.06 2.36 -3.93
N PHE A 157 14.11 3.24 -4.24
CA PHE A 157 13.79 4.39 -3.39
C PHE A 157 13.27 3.97 -2.01
N ALA A 158 12.42 2.94 -1.95
CA ALA A 158 11.98 2.38 -0.67
C ALA A 158 13.14 1.90 0.21
N LYS A 159 14.25 1.41 -0.38
CA LYS A 159 15.45 1.03 0.37
C LYS A 159 16.27 2.24 0.79
N ILE A 160 16.39 3.26 -0.06
CA ILE A 160 17.07 4.52 0.28
C ILE A 160 16.36 5.16 1.48
N ASN A 161 15.04 5.31 1.43
CA ASN A 161 14.25 5.86 2.53
C ASN A 161 14.41 5.07 3.84
N LEU A 162 14.47 3.74 3.76
CA LEU A 162 14.71 2.90 4.93
C LEU A 162 16.09 3.12 5.57
N LEU A 163 17.12 3.40 4.76
CA LEU A 163 18.50 3.56 5.24
C LEU A 163 18.83 5.00 5.66
N SER A 164 18.30 5.97 4.92
CA SER A 164 18.52 7.40 5.15
C SER A 164 17.32 8.19 4.63
N PRO A 165 16.36 8.51 5.51
CA PRO A 165 15.22 9.37 5.17
C PRO A 165 15.69 10.73 4.63
N SER A 166 16.73 11.33 5.24
CA SER A 166 17.28 12.61 4.80
C SER A 166 17.84 12.57 3.38
N LEU A 167 18.46 11.46 2.96
CA LEU A 167 18.92 11.29 1.58
C LEU A 167 17.74 11.09 0.62
N ALA A 168 16.70 10.35 1.03
CA ALA A 168 15.48 10.21 0.24
C ALA A 168 14.76 11.56 0.05
N ASP A 169 14.72 12.39 1.10
CA ASP A 169 14.21 13.75 1.05
C ASP A 169 14.97 14.60 0.05
N PHE A 170 16.29 14.61 0.15
CA PHE A 170 17.16 15.36 -0.74
C PHE A 170 17.02 14.94 -2.22
N LEU A 171 17.04 13.64 -2.51
CA LEU A 171 17.06 13.12 -3.87
C LEU A 171 15.70 13.18 -4.58
N LEU A 172 14.58 13.04 -3.84
CA LEU A 172 13.27 12.79 -4.46
C LEU A 172 12.12 13.44 -3.69
N LEU A 173 12.01 13.24 -2.37
CA LEU A 173 10.79 13.61 -1.64
C LEU A 173 10.61 15.12 -1.52
N ASN A 174 11.67 15.94 -1.59
CA ASN A 174 11.54 17.40 -1.66
C ASN A 174 10.91 17.90 -2.97
N GLN A 175 11.16 17.22 -4.10
CA GLN A 175 10.47 17.52 -5.34
C GLN A 175 9.01 17.11 -5.26
N TYR A 176 8.75 15.88 -4.79
CA TYR A 176 7.38 15.37 -4.63
C TYR A 176 6.57 16.21 -3.64
N SER A 177 7.17 16.67 -2.55
CA SER A 177 6.51 17.53 -1.57
C SER A 177 6.05 18.85 -2.18
N ARG A 178 6.84 19.46 -3.07
CA ARG A 178 6.45 20.69 -3.78
C ARG A 178 5.27 20.45 -4.72
N ILE A 179 5.31 19.37 -5.48
CA ILE A 179 4.21 18.97 -6.37
C ILE A 179 2.96 18.71 -5.54
N LEU A 180 3.03 17.85 -4.53
CA LEU A 180 1.88 17.49 -3.70
C LEU A 180 1.30 18.70 -2.94
N LYS A 181 2.14 19.65 -2.51
CA LYS A 181 1.69 20.93 -1.94
C LYS A 181 0.82 21.71 -2.93
N HIS A 182 1.22 21.78 -4.19
CA HIS A 182 0.44 22.47 -5.22
C HIS A 182 -0.98 21.90 -5.39
N TYR A 183 -1.15 20.58 -5.25
CA TYR A 183 -2.45 19.93 -5.43
C TYR A 183 -3.30 19.80 -4.16
N PHE A 184 -2.67 19.64 -2.98
CA PHE A 184 -3.39 19.17 -1.78
C PHE A 184 -3.26 20.07 -0.55
N ALA A 185 -2.48 21.16 -0.63
CA ALA A 185 -2.47 22.14 0.45
C ALA A 185 -3.86 22.78 0.59
N ALA A 186 -4.25 23.05 1.83
CA ALA A 186 -5.39 23.92 2.08
C ALA A 186 -5.07 25.32 1.53
N ALA A 187 -6.07 25.99 0.96
CA ALA A 187 -5.98 27.43 0.78
C ALA A 187 -5.98 28.07 2.17
N ASP A 188 -4.95 28.87 2.46
CA ASP A 188 -4.86 29.68 3.68
C ASP A 188 -5.94 30.78 3.70
#